data_AF-A0ABD1VBU0-F1
#
_entry.id   AF-A0ABD1VBU0-F1
#
_cell.length_a   1.000
_cell.length_b   1.000
_cell.length_c   1.000
_cell.angle_alpha   90.00
_cell.angle_beta   90.00
_cell.angle_gamma   90.00
#
_symmetry.space_group_name_H-M   'P 1'
#
loop_
_entity.id
_entity.type
_entity.pdbx_description
1 polymer ?
#
loop_
_entity_poly.entity_id
_entity_poly.type
_entity_poly.pdbx_seq_one_letter_code
_entity_poly.pdbx_strand_id
1 'polypeptide(L)'
;MIEYKVHSYNQNGLCALGFMDDHYPVRSAFSLLTQVLDEYRKNFGDSWKTVQADSVQPWPYLNEALAKFQDPAEADKLLKIQRELDETKIILHKTIDSVLARGEKLDSLVEKSSDLSAASQMFYKQAKKTNQCCTIL
;
A
#
# COMPACT_ATOMS: atom_id res chain seq x y z
N MET A 1 10.35 -6.24 -16.65
CA MET A 1 10.47 -6.10 -15.18
C MET A 1 9.06 -5.82 -14.69
N ILE A 2 8.53 -6.58 -13.73
CA ILE A 2 7.20 -6.29 -13.18
C ILE A 2 7.37 -5.09 -12.26
N GLU A 3 6.67 -4.00 -12.57
CA GLU A 3 6.67 -2.78 -11.77
C GLU A 3 5.44 -2.80 -10.86
N TYR A 4 5.68 -2.53 -9.57
CA TYR A 4 4.64 -2.49 -8.55
C TYR A 4 4.41 -1.05 -8.10
N LYS A 5 3.14 -0.71 -7.92
CA LYS A 5 2.71 0.56 -7.32
C LYS A 5 2.13 0.29 -5.94
N VAL A 6 2.49 1.16 -5.00
CA VAL A 6 1.88 1.18 -3.67
C VAL A 6 0.97 2.39 -3.59
N HIS A 7 -0.30 2.14 -3.36
CA HIS A 7 -1.31 3.17 -3.11
C HIS A 7 -1.56 3.25 -1.61
N SER A 8 -1.58 4.47 -1.06
CA SER A 8 -1.92 4.71 0.34
C SER A 8 -3.00 5.76 0.45
N TYR A 9 -3.97 5.52 1.32
CA TYR A 9 -5.05 6.44 1.60
C TYR A 9 -5.24 6.58 3.10
N ASN A 10 -5.17 7.81 3.61
CA ASN A 10 -5.31 8.13 5.02
C ASN A 10 -6.56 8.97 5.25
N GLN A 11 -7.43 8.50 6.13
CA GLN A 11 -8.62 9.20 6.57
C GLN A 11 -8.59 9.38 8.09
N ASN A 12 -8.22 10.58 8.54
CA ASN A 12 -8.18 10.98 9.95
C ASN A 12 -7.32 10.07 10.85
N GLY A 13 -6.20 9.57 10.33
CA GLY A 13 -5.24 8.74 11.08
C GLY A 13 -5.41 7.23 10.84
N LEU A 14 -6.52 6.79 10.26
CA LEU A 14 -6.68 5.42 9.78
C LEU A 14 -6.19 5.35 8.33
N CYS A 15 -5.21 4.48 8.06
CA CYS A 15 -4.57 4.37 6.75
C CYS A 15 -4.74 2.97 6.15
N ALA A 16 -5.13 2.91 4.87
CA ALA A 16 -5.11 1.69 4.08
C ALA A 16 -3.97 1.76 3.05
N LEU A 17 -3.25 0.65 2.89
CA LEU A 17 -2.22 0.48 1.87
C LEU A 17 -2.58 -0.68 0.94
N GLY A 18 -2.38 -0.47 -0.36
CA GLY A 18 -2.60 -1.47 -1.40
C GLY A 18 -1.36 -1.61 -2.28
N PHE A 19 -0.88 -2.84 -2.44
CA PHE A 19 0.23 -3.20 -3.33
C PHE A 19 -0.36 -3.80 -4.60
N MET A 20 -0.09 -3.18 -5.74
CA MET A 20 -0.73 -3.51 -7.02
C MET A 20 0.28 -3.50 -8.15
N ASP A 21 -0.01 -4.24 -9.22
CA ASP A 21 0.75 -4.14 -10.46
C ASP A 21 0.54 -2.76 -11.10
N ASP A 22 1.53 -2.29 -11.86
CA ASP A 22 1.49 -0.98 -12.53
C ASP A 22 0.24 -0.75 -13.40
N HIS A 23 -0.29 -1.83 -13.97
CA HIS A 23 -1.46 -1.83 -14.86
C HIS A 23 -2.79 -1.73 -14.12
N TYR A 24 -2.81 -1.93 -12.79
CA TYR A 24 -4.03 -1.78 -12.02
C TYR A 24 -4.44 -0.30 -12.00
N PRO A 25 -5.66 0.06 -12.45
CA PRO A 25 -6.03 1.46 -12.59
C PRO A 25 -6.00 2.19 -11.26
N VAL A 26 -5.28 3.32 -11.22
CA VAL A 26 -5.13 4.16 -10.02
C VAL A 26 -6.49 4.52 -9.41
N ARG A 27 -7.49 4.83 -10.25
CA ARG A 27 -8.84 5.13 -9.77
C ARG A 27 -9.48 3.96 -9.04
N SER A 28 -9.43 2.77 -9.62
CA SER A 28 -9.93 1.54 -9.02
C SER A 28 -9.18 1.23 -7.71
N ALA A 29 -7.87 1.51 -7.65
CA ALA A 29 -7.06 1.33 -6.45
C ALA A 29 -7.55 2.19 -5.29
N PHE A 30 -7.71 3.49 -5.51
CA PHE A 30 -8.21 4.39 -4.46
C PHE A 30 -9.67 4.15 -4.11
N SER A 31 -10.51 3.78 -5.09
CA SER A 31 -11.89 3.34 -4.81
C SER A 31 -11.93 2.15 -3.86
N LEU A 32 -11.07 1.15 -4.07
CA LEU A 32 -10.91 0.01 -3.17
C LEU A 32 -10.45 0.46 -1.78
N LEU A 33 -9.39 1.25 -1.68
CA LEU A 33 -8.85 1.69 -0.38
C LEU A 33 -9.89 2.47 0.44
N THR A 34 -10.65 3.37 -0.19
CA THR A 34 -11.74 4.10 0.47
C THR A 34 -12.83 3.14 0.96
N GLN A 35 -13.24 2.18 0.13
CA GLN A 35 -14.25 1.20 0.56
C GLN A 35 -13.77 0.34 1.73
N VAL A 36 -12.52 -0.11 1.71
CA VAL A 36 -11.94 -0.88 2.82
C VAL A 36 -11.95 -0.03 4.11
N LEU A 37 -11.55 1.24 4.05
CA LEU A 37 -11.61 2.11 5.24
C LEU A 37 -13.04 2.31 5.75
N ASP A 38 -14.00 2.54 4.85
CA ASP A 38 -15.40 2.70 5.23
C ASP A 38 -15.98 1.44 5.88
N GLU A 39 -15.72 0.27 5.30
CA GLU A 39 -16.17 -1.01 5.88
C GLU A 39 -15.45 -1.32 7.20
N TYR A 40 -14.17 -1.00 7.33
CA TYR A 40 -13.46 -1.13 8.59
C TYR A 40 -14.11 -0.27 9.67
N ARG A 41 -14.40 1.01 9.38
CA ARG A 41 -15.05 1.92 10.34
C ARG A 41 -16.46 1.47 10.70
N LYS A 42 -17.22 0.90 9.75
CA LYS A 42 -18.55 0.32 10.05
C LYS A 42 -18.47 -0.87 11.00
N ASN A 43 -17.48 -1.74 10.82
CA ASN A 43 -17.37 -2.99 11.59
C ASN A 43 -16.65 -2.83 12.93
N PHE A 44 -15.64 -1.95 12.99
CA PHE A 44 -14.75 -1.81 14.15
C PHE A 44 -14.76 -0.41 14.79
N GLY A 45 -15.39 0.58 14.14
CA GLY A 45 -15.45 1.95 14.63
C GLY A 45 -14.05 2.57 14.76
N ASP A 46 -13.81 3.19 15.91
CA ASP A 46 -12.57 3.87 16.24
C ASP A 46 -11.64 3.05 17.16
N SER A 47 -11.85 1.73 17.24
CA SER A 47 -11.05 0.83 18.09
C SER A 47 -9.55 0.90 17.81
N TRP A 48 -9.17 1.19 16.57
CA TRP A 48 -7.79 1.40 16.14
C TRP A 48 -7.07 2.51 16.92
N LYS A 49 -7.78 3.51 17.46
CA LYS A 49 -7.17 4.65 18.18
C LYS A 49 -6.52 4.27 19.50
N THR A 50 -6.93 3.15 20.10
CA THR A 50 -6.41 2.69 21.40
C THR A 50 -5.36 1.60 21.25
N VAL A 51 -5.10 1.12 20.04
CA VAL A 51 -4.11 0.09 19.75
C VAL A 51 -2.70 0.64 20.02
N GLN A 52 -1.92 -0.06 20.84
CA GLN A 52 -0.56 0.34 21.24
C GLN A 52 0.53 -0.56 20.67
N ALA A 53 0.14 -1.70 20.10
CA ALA A 53 1.05 -2.70 19.55
C ALA A 53 0.42 -3.32 18.31
N ASP A 54 1.26 -3.94 17.47
CA ASP A 54 0.78 -4.60 16.26
C ASP A 54 -0.22 -5.70 16.60
N SER A 55 -1.32 -5.71 15.85
CA SER A 55 -2.42 -6.64 16.04
C SER A 55 -2.93 -7.11 14.69
N VAL A 56 -3.14 -8.42 14.59
CA VAL A 56 -3.84 -9.03 13.45
C VAL A 56 -5.30 -9.21 13.86
N GLN A 57 -6.16 -8.32 13.39
CA GLN A 57 -7.60 -8.42 13.60
C GLN A 57 -8.20 -9.34 12.52
N PRO A 58 -8.79 -10.50 12.87
CA PRO A 58 -9.49 -11.33 11.89
C PRO A 58 -10.62 -10.53 11.24
N TRP A 59 -10.56 -10.39 9.92
CA TRP A 59 -11.54 -9.64 9.16
C TRP A 59 -11.77 -10.29 7.79
N PRO A 60 -12.74 -11.22 7.69
CA PRO A 60 -12.99 -11.99 6.46
C PRO A 60 -13.25 -11.11 5.23
N TYR A 61 -13.92 -9.98 5.43
CA TYR A 61 -14.20 -9.01 4.38
C TYR A 61 -12.94 -8.54 3.64
N LEU A 62 -11.79 -8.41 4.32
CA LEU A 62 -10.56 -8.00 3.66
C LEU A 62 -10.11 -9.00 2.60
N ASN A 63 -10.24 -10.31 2.90
CA ASN A 63 -9.92 -11.37 1.95
C ASN A 63 -10.92 -11.41 0.78
N GLU A 64 -12.21 -11.21 1.07
CA GLU A 64 -13.27 -11.15 0.06
C GLU A 64 -13.07 -9.95 -0.88
N ALA A 65 -12.73 -8.78 -0.32
CA ALA A 65 -12.41 -7.59 -1.09
C ALA A 65 -11.18 -7.83 -1.98
N LEU A 66 -10.09 -8.39 -1.42
CA LEU A 66 -8.89 -8.71 -2.21
C LEU A 66 -9.19 -9.62 -3.40
N ALA A 67 -10.05 -10.62 -3.23
CA ALA A 67 -10.44 -11.53 -4.31
C ALA A 67 -11.36 -10.84 -5.33
N LYS A 68 -12.37 -10.10 -4.86
CA LYS A 68 -13.35 -9.42 -5.71
C LYS A 68 -12.71 -8.34 -6.59
N PHE A 69 -11.83 -7.54 -6.00
CA PHE A 69 -11.24 -6.40 -6.68
C PHE A 69 -9.96 -6.74 -7.45
N GLN A 70 -9.66 -8.03 -7.65
CA GLN A 70 -8.73 -8.43 -8.73
C GLN A 70 -9.24 -7.95 -10.10
N ASP A 71 -10.56 -7.91 -10.29
CA ASP A 71 -11.19 -7.24 -11.43
C ASP A 71 -11.44 -5.76 -11.09
N PRO A 72 -10.72 -4.80 -11.71
CA PRO A 72 -10.91 -3.38 -11.45
C PRO A 72 -12.31 -2.86 -11.83
N ALA A 73 -13.04 -3.56 -12.73
CA ALA A 73 -14.40 -3.18 -13.07
C ALA A 73 -15.37 -3.32 -11.89
N GLU A 74 -15.05 -4.16 -10.89
CA GLU A 74 -15.82 -4.24 -9.65
C GLU A 74 -15.67 -2.98 -8.79
N ALA A 75 -14.50 -2.32 -8.83
CA ALA A 75 -14.26 -1.08 -8.10
C ALA A 75 -14.94 0.12 -8.78
N ASP A 76 -15.09 0.10 -10.10
CA ASP A 76 -15.74 1.17 -10.86
C ASP A 76 -17.25 1.27 -10.57
N LYS A 77 -17.87 0.19 -10.09
CA LYS A 77 -19.28 0.18 -9.64
C LYS A 77 -19.50 1.01 -8.37
N LEU A 78 -18.44 1.46 -7.70
CA LEU A 78 -18.47 2.32 -6.51
C LEU A 78 -18.69 3.80 -6.92
N LEU A 79 -19.84 4.09 -7.50
CA LEU A 79 -20.19 5.39 -8.11
C LEU A 79 -20.12 6.61 -7.17
N LYS A 80 -20.07 6.44 -5.84
CA LYS A 80 -19.99 7.57 -4.88
C LYS A 80 -18.59 8.18 -4.78
N ILE A 81 -17.54 7.39 -4.99
CA ILE A 81 -16.15 7.80 -4.75
C ILE A 81 -15.60 8.68 -5.88
N GLN A 82 -16.24 8.67 -7.06
CA GLN A 82 -15.81 9.44 -8.23
C GLN A 82 -15.59 10.93 -7.96
N ARG A 83 -16.45 11.58 -7.14
CA ARG A 83 -16.30 13.02 -6.84
C ARG A 83 -15.14 13.32 -5.89
N GLU A 84 -14.91 12.45 -4.91
CA GLU A 84 -13.84 12.63 -3.92
C GLU A 84 -12.45 12.40 -4.53
N LEU A 85 -12.33 11.50 -5.52
CA LEU A 85 -11.07 11.27 -6.24
C LEU A 85 -10.69 12.40 -7.20
N ASP A 86 -11.67 13.15 -7.72
CA ASP A 86 -11.41 14.31 -8.59
C ASP A 86 -10.89 15.52 -7.77
N GLU A 87 -11.37 15.69 -6.53
CA GLU A 87 -10.89 16.74 -5.61
C GLU A 87 -9.58 16.37 -4.92
N THR A 88 -9.40 15.09 -4.60
CA THR A 88 -8.13 14.57 -4.10
C THR A 88 -7.19 14.47 -5.29
N LYS A 89 -6.40 15.52 -5.52
CA LYS A 89 -5.37 15.64 -6.56
C LYS A 89 -4.26 14.58 -6.35
N ILE A 90 -4.60 13.32 -6.56
CA ILE A 90 -3.85 12.07 -6.37
C ILE A 90 -2.81 11.96 -7.48
N ILE A 91 -1.73 12.74 -7.49
CA ILE A 91 -0.52 12.29 -8.19
C ILE A 91 0.69 12.85 -7.46
N LEU A 92 1.11 12.15 -6.40
CA LEU A 92 2.49 12.20 -5.96
C LEU A 92 3.06 10.79 -6.08
N HIS A 93 3.31 10.37 -7.32
CA HIS A 93 4.20 9.24 -7.54
C HIS A 93 5.59 9.67 -7.07
N LYS A 94 5.96 9.18 -5.90
CA LYS A 94 7.25 9.38 -5.28
C LYS A 94 7.88 8.03 -5.10
N THR A 95 9.15 7.91 -5.46
CA THR A 95 9.92 6.72 -5.09
C THR A 95 9.97 6.63 -3.56
N ILE A 96 10.03 5.41 -3.03
CA ILE A 96 10.15 5.20 -1.59
C ILE A 96 11.34 6.00 -1.01
N ASP A 97 12.45 6.10 -1.75
CA ASP A 97 13.63 6.90 -1.37
C ASP A 97 13.31 8.39 -1.21
N SER A 98 12.45 8.94 -2.07
CA SER A 98 12.04 10.35 -1.99
C SER A 98 11.07 10.63 -0.83
N VAL A 99 10.38 9.61 -0.33
CA VAL A 99 9.59 9.67 0.92
C VAL A 99 10.51 9.63 2.13
N LEU A 100 11.60 8.87 2.06
CA LEU A 100 12.61 8.72 3.12
C LEU A 100 13.61 9.90 3.23
N ALA A 101 13.44 10.96 2.44
CA ALA A 101 14.44 12.01 2.17
C ALA A 101 14.82 12.95 3.35
N ARG A 102 14.70 12.52 4.61
CA ARG A 102 15.24 13.21 5.80
C ARG A 102 16.16 12.30 6.63
N GLY A 103 17.17 11.73 5.98
CA GLY A 103 18.34 11.16 6.66
C GLY A 103 18.30 9.65 6.96
N GLU A 104 17.26 8.94 6.52
CA GLU A 104 17.20 7.48 6.65
C GLU A 104 17.34 6.80 5.29
N LYS A 105 18.34 5.92 5.15
CA LYS A 105 18.48 5.07 3.96
C LYS A 105 17.57 3.85 4.13
N LEU A 106 16.89 3.45 3.06
CA LEU A 106 16.09 2.22 3.04
C LEU A 106 16.88 1.00 3.51
N ASP A 107 18.16 0.90 3.11
CA ASP A 107 19.07 -0.16 3.58
C ASP A 107 19.20 -0.20 5.11
N SER A 108 19.32 0.98 5.73
CA SER A 108 19.42 1.09 7.19
C SER A 108 18.12 0.72 7.90
N LEU A 109 16.97 0.91 7.26
CA LEU A 109 15.68 0.48 7.79
C LEU A 109 15.50 -1.04 7.66
N VAL A 110 15.90 -1.62 6.54
CA VAL A 110 15.86 -3.08 6.31
C VAL A 110 16.72 -3.82 7.33
N GLU A 111 17.90 -3.29 7.67
CA GLU A 111 18.78 -3.88 8.69
C GLU A 111 18.26 -3.70 10.12
N LYS A 112 17.50 -2.63 10.39
CA LYS A 112 16.90 -2.36 11.72
C LYS A 112 15.53 -3.01 11.92
N SER A 113 14.85 -3.44 10.85
CA SER A 113 13.52 -4.06 10.93
C SER A 113 13.60 -5.45 11.56
N SER A 114 13.02 -5.58 12.76
CA SER A 114 12.84 -6.85 13.47
C SER A 114 11.84 -7.78 12.78
N ASP A 115 10.97 -7.21 11.95
CA ASP A 115 9.81 -7.90 11.39
C ASP A 115 10.14 -8.61 10.07
N LEU A 116 11.27 -8.24 9.46
CA LEU A 116 11.74 -8.85 8.23
C LEU A 116 12.63 -10.05 8.54
N SER A 117 12.21 -11.24 8.12
CA SER A 117 13.01 -12.45 8.30
C SER A 117 14.41 -12.31 7.66
N ALA A 118 15.41 -13.00 8.21
CA ALA A 118 16.77 -13.01 7.66
C ALA A 118 16.79 -13.45 6.18
N ALA A 119 15.89 -14.36 5.79
CA ALA A 119 15.72 -14.77 4.40
C ALA A 119 15.26 -13.60 3.52
N SER A 120 14.25 -12.85 3.96
CA SER A 120 13.73 -11.67 3.24
C SER A 120 14.78 -10.56 3.12
N GLN A 121 15.62 -10.35 4.15
CA GLN A 121 16.76 -9.42 4.07
C GLN A 121 17.79 -9.87 3.03
N MET A 122 18.12 -11.16 2.97
CA MET A 122 19.03 -11.72 1.96
C MET A 122 18.47 -11.57 0.54
N PHE A 123 17.18 -11.85 0.34
CA PHE A 123 16.51 -11.64 -0.94
C PHE A 123 16.60 -10.19 -1.41
N TYR A 124 16.32 -9.23 -0.52
CA TYR A 124 16.44 -7.81 -0.84
C TYR A 124 17.88 -7.43 -1.27
N LYS A 125 18.89 -7.83 -0.47
CA LYS A 125 20.30 -7.54 -0.79
C LYS A 125 20.74 -8.18 -2.12
N GLN A 126 20.28 -9.40 -2.41
CA GLN A 126 20.60 -10.08 -3.66
C GLN A 126 19.92 -9.43 -4.86
N ALA A 127 18.62 -9.13 -4.77
CA ALA A 127 17.88 -8.44 -5.83
C ALA A 127 18.50 -7.08 -6.15
N LYS A 128 18.91 -6.32 -5.12
CA LYS A 128 19.62 -5.04 -5.30
C LYS A 128 20.94 -5.22 -6.04
N LYS A 129 21.78 -6.18 -5.66
CA LYS A 129 23.04 -6.48 -6.37
C LYS A 129 22.83 -6.87 -7.83
N THR A 130 21.82 -7.71 -8.11
CA THR A 130 21.49 -8.13 -9.48
C THR A 130 21.04 -6.95 -10.34
N ASN A 131 20.28 -6.00 -9.77
CA ASN A 131 19.82 -4.80 -10.47
C ASN A 131 20.87 -3.66 -10.52
N GLN A 132 22.03 -3.82 -9.86
CA GLN A 132 23.11 -2.83 -9.85
C GLN A 132 24.14 -3.02 -10.97
N CYS A 133 24.06 -4.11 -11.74
CA CYS A 133 25.01 -4.37 -12.81
C CYS A 133 24.48 -3.89 -14.17
N CYS A 134 25.36 -3.25 -14.94
CA CYS A 134 25.13 -2.63 -16.25
C CYS A 134 24.64 -1.18 -16.25
N THR A 135 25.45 -0.25 -15.73
CA THR A 135 25.74 0.96 -16.51
C THR A 135 26.77 0.53 -17.56
N ILE A 136 26.30 0.14 -18.74
CA ILE A 136 27.21 -0.05 -19.89
C ILE A 136 27.64 1.37 -20.29
N LEU A 137 28.92 1.68 -20.02
CA LEU A 137 29.66 2.76 -20.67
C LEU A 137 29.87 2.45 -22.15
#